data_AF-A0A425D912-F1
#
_entry.id   AF-A0A425D912-F1
#
_cell.length_a   1.000
_cell.length_b   1.000
_cell.length_c   1.000
_cell.angle_alpha   90.00
_cell.angle_beta   90.00
_cell.angle_gamma   90.00
#
_symmetry.space_group_name_H-M   'P 1'
#
loop_
_entity.id
_entity.type
_entity.pdbx_description
1 polymer ?
#
loop_
_entity_poly.entity_id
_entity_poly.type
_entity_poly.pdbx_seq_one_letter_code
_entity_poly.pdbx_strand_id
1 'polypeptide(L)'
;MRYLPRDNAVPQALPSPLDESEADLRKLRNQKLRDVDGVTDEMKSQVMDLLRLFGVPFVVCPMEAEAQCATLEQLGLVQVYKNMFKDSKFVEAYFAADLERELGLDQERMFGTWVNSFDITDDLKKPKKVSADELAALSPLERFKLTHQSIRRNWNVSAIFPNPHVIKAYQYPDTDKSTARFSWSVPDLANLRVFCGQEFGWPIDTVDSKLLPVVRAVSRGFQAQTRIDGYFTSYNDNIKYAKIRSKRLKAVVNDIKGLKKPRKHEHD
;
A
#
# COMPACT_ATOMS: atom_id res chain seq x y z
N MET A 1 -54.83 -14.89 -45.40
CA MET A 1 -53.96 -15.93 -44.83
C MET A 1 -52.87 -15.25 -44.01
N ARG A 2 -52.83 -15.47 -42.70
CA ARG A 2 -51.89 -14.83 -41.78
C ARG A 2 -50.49 -15.45 -41.97
N TYR A 3 -49.49 -14.62 -42.26
CA TYR A 3 -48.09 -15.01 -42.25
C TYR A 3 -47.62 -15.12 -40.78
N LEU A 4 -47.07 -16.28 -40.40
CA LEU A 4 -46.34 -16.45 -39.15
C LEU A 4 -44.85 -16.10 -39.38
N PRO A 5 -44.17 -15.40 -38.46
CA PRO A 5 -42.74 -15.13 -38.57
C PRO A 5 -41.94 -16.43 -38.37
N ARG A 6 -40.91 -16.65 -39.21
CA ARG A 6 -39.90 -17.68 -38.98
C ARG A 6 -38.94 -17.19 -37.90
N ASP A 7 -39.01 -17.79 -36.72
CA ASP A 7 -38.00 -17.68 -35.67
C ASP A 7 -36.69 -18.34 -36.15
N ASN A 8 -35.75 -17.54 -36.64
CA ASN A 8 -34.35 -17.96 -36.82
C ASN A 8 -33.62 -17.79 -35.47
N ALA A 9 -33.91 -18.66 -34.51
CA ALA A 9 -33.07 -18.83 -33.34
C ALA A 9 -31.87 -19.70 -33.74
N VAL A 10 -30.69 -19.07 -33.86
CA VAL A 10 -29.42 -19.80 -33.97
C VAL A 10 -29.25 -20.59 -32.67
N PRO A 11 -29.00 -21.92 -32.71
CA PRO A 11 -28.74 -22.67 -31.49
C PRO A 11 -27.50 -22.10 -30.80
N GLN A 12 -27.65 -21.57 -29.58
CA GLN A 12 -26.50 -21.29 -28.72
C GLN A 12 -25.80 -22.62 -28.46
N ALA A 13 -24.57 -22.76 -28.97
CA ALA A 13 -23.73 -23.92 -28.69
C ALA A 13 -23.55 -24.03 -27.16
N LEU A 14 -23.94 -25.17 -26.59
CA LEU A 14 -23.63 -25.50 -25.20
C LEU A 14 -22.11 -25.50 -25.05
N PRO A 15 -21.54 -24.83 -24.02
CA PRO A 15 -20.10 -24.80 -23.82
C PRO A 15 -19.58 -26.24 -23.72
N SER A 16 -18.60 -26.55 -24.56
CA SER A 16 -18.06 -27.90 -24.64
C SER A 16 -17.14 -28.17 -23.44
N PRO A 17 -16.98 -29.41 -22.96
CA PRO A 17 -16.06 -29.75 -21.88
C PRO A 17 -14.60 -29.34 -22.16
N LEU A 18 -14.25 -29.12 -23.44
CA LEU A 18 -12.95 -28.63 -23.87
C LEU A 18 -12.78 -27.13 -23.56
N ASP A 19 -13.84 -26.32 -23.69
CA ASP A 19 -13.81 -24.88 -23.39
C ASP A 19 -13.65 -24.61 -21.89
N GLU A 20 -14.27 -25.44 -21.05
CA GLU A 20 -14.08 -25.41 -19.59
C GLU A 20 -12.64 -25.78 -19.22
N SER A 21 -12.07 -26.80 -19.89
CA SER A 21 -10.67 -27.18 -19.68
C SER A 21 -9.68 -26.10 -20.11
N GLU A 22 -9.95 -25.38 -21.20
CA GLU A 22 -9.13 -24.25 -21.63
C GLU A 22 -9.22 -23.07 -20.66
N ALA A 23 -10.42 -22.76 -20.16
CA ALA A 23 -10.63 -21.73 -19.16
C ALA A 23 -9.91 -22.04 -17.84
N ASP A 24 -9.94 -23.29 -17.41
CA ASP A 24 -9.25 -23.76 -16.20
C ASP A 24 -7.73 -23.80 -16.38
N LEU A 25 -7.24 -24.21 -17.55
CA LEU A 25 -5.83 -24.09 -17.92
C LEU A 25 -5.38 -22.62 -17.96
N ARG A 26 -6.24 -21.71 -18.41
CA ARG A 26 -5.97 -20.27 -18.42
C ARG A 26 -5.96 -19.68 -17.01
N LYS A 27 -6.86 -20.11 -16.13
CA LYS A 27 -6.87 -19.75 -14.71
C LYS A 27 -5.63 -20.29 -14.00
N LEU A 28 -5.29 -21.55 -14.22
CA LEU A 28 -4.11 -22.18 -13.62
C LEU A 28 -2.82 -21.54 -14.13
N ARG A 29 -2.76 -21.17 -15.41
CA ARG A 29 -1.65 -20.39 -15.98
C ARG A 29 -1.57 -19.01 -15.35
N ASN A 30 -2.70 -18.29 -15.21
CA ASN A 30 -2.73 -16.97 -14.58
C ASN A 30 -2.42 -17.04 -13.07
N GLN A 31 -2.80 -18.13 -12.40
CA GLN A 31 -2.48 -18.40 -10.99
C GLN A 31 -0.99 -18.72 -10.84
N LYS A 32 -0.44 -19.58 -11.71
CA LYS A 32 1.00 -19.85 -11.75
C LYS A 32 1.82 -18.63 -12.16
N LEU A 33 1.31 -17.74 -13.02
CA LEU A 33 1.96 -16.45 -13.31
C LEU A 33 1.97 -15.52 -12.10
N ARG A 34 1.00 -15.62 -11.19
CA ARG A 34 1.00 -14.91 -9.90
C ARG A 34 1.96 -15.53 -8.88
N ASP A 35 2.20 -16.84 -8.97
CA ASP A 35 3.11 -17.57 -8.06
C ASP A 35 4.58 -17.56 -8.54
N VAL A 36 4.86 -17.14 -9.79
CA VAL A 36 6.21 -16.96 -10.38
C VAL A 36 6.71 -15.52 -10.21
N ASP A 37 6.01 -14.69 -9.45
CA ASP A 37 6.17 -13.24 -9.30
C ASP A 37 7.41 -12.85 -8.47
N GLY A 38 8.59 -13.25 -8.93
CA GLY A 38 9.84 -12.59 -8.58
C GLY A 38 10.03 -11.39 -9.50
N VAL A 39 10.31 -10.21 -8.94
CA VAL A 39 10.80 -9.06 -9.72
C VAL A 39 12.09 -9.49 -10.43
N THR A 40 12.05 -9.59 -11.77
CA THR A 40 13.23 -10.00 -12.53
C THR A 40 14.29 -8.90 -12.51
N ASP A 41 15.56 -9.28 -12.68
CA ASP A 41 16.64 -8.30 -12.71
C ASP A 41 16.54 -7.37 -13.93
N GLU A 42 15.95 -7.84 -15.04
CA GLU A 42 15.60 -7.00 -16.19
C GLU A 42 14.57 -5.94 -15.81
N MET A 43 13.50 -6.32 -15.09
CA MET A 43 12.49 -5.37 -14.61
C MET A 43 13.11 -4.32 -13.68
N LYS A 44 14.04 -4.72 -12.80
CA LYS A 44 14.79 -3.77 -11.96
C LYS A 44 15.60 -2.81 -12.81
N SER A 45 16.30 -3.31 -13.82
CA SER A 45 17.10 -2.47 -14.72
C SER A 45 16.24 -1.44 -15.45
N GLN A 46 15.12 -1.88 -16.03
CA GLN A 46 14.19 -0.99 -16.74
C GLN A 46 13.62 0.09 -15.82
N VAL A 47 13.27 -0.25 -14.57
CA VAL A 47 12.80 0.73 -13.58
C VAL A 47 13.91 1.70 -13.19
N MET A 48 15.15 1.23 -12.99
CA MET A 48 16.29 2.10 -12.71
C MET A 48 16.54 3.08 -13.87
N ASP A 49 16.47 2.62 -15.12
CA ASP A 49 16.62 3.47 -16.29
C ASP A 49 15.50 4.51 -16.37
N LEU A 50 14.26 4.10 -16.13
CA LEU A 50 13.13 5.02 -16.07
C LEU A 50 13.32 6.10 -14.99
N LEU A 51 13.77 5.73 -13.79
CA LEU A 51 14.06 6.68 -12.71
C LEU A 51 15.16 7.67 -13.08
N ARG A 52 16.23 7.21 -13.76
CA ARG A 52 17.29 8.08 -14.29
C ARG A 52 16.74 9.09 -15.29
N LEU A 53 15.89 8.64 -16.22
CA LEU A 53 15.25 9.49 -17.21
C LEU A 53 14.31 10.53 -16.57
N PHE A 54 13.63 10.19 -15.47
CA PHE A 54 12.83 11.14 -14.69
C PHE A 54 13.66 12.06 -13.79
N GLY A 55 14.97 11.81 -13.65
CA GLY A 55 15.82 12.55 -12.73
C GLY A 55 15.52 12.29 -11.26
N VAL A 56 14.96 11.12 -10.95
CA VAL A 56 14.63 10.69 -9.59
C VAL A 56 15.80 9.88 -9.03
N PRO A 57 16.41 10.30 -7.91
CA PRO A 57 17.49 9.56 -7.29
C PRO A 57 16.97 8.26 -6.67
N PHE A 58 17.77 7.21 -6.74
CA PHE A 58 17.52 5.92 -6.11
C PHE A 58 18.80 5.37 -5.49
N VAL A 59 18.65 4.41 -4.58
CA VAL A 59 19.76 3.73 -3.90
C VAL A 59 19.60 2.23 -4.10
N VAL A 60 20.70 1.54 -4.33
CA VAL A 60 20.76 0.08 -4.30
C VAL A 60 21.25 -0.30 -2.91
N CYS A 61 20.40 -0.96 -2.13
CA CYS A 61 20.75 -1.43 -0.79
C CYS A 61 21.52 -2.77 -0.86
N PRO A 62 22.43 -3.04 0.10
CA PRO A 62 23.19 -4.29 0.13
C PRO A 62 22.31 -5.51 0.49
N MET A 63 21.29 -5.29 1.30
CA MET A 63 20.32 -6.32 1.71
C MET A 63 18.89 -5.78 1.52
N GLU A 64 18.18 -5.52 2.62
CA GLU A 64 16.76 -5.18 2.60
C GLU A 64 16.52 -3.68 2.45
N ALA A 65 15.65 -3.31 1.50
CA ALA A 65 15.33 -1.92 1.21
C ALA A 65 14.63 -1.22 2.39
N GLU A 66 13.82 -1.94 3.16
CA GLU A 66 13.14 -1.42 4.35
C GLU A 66 14.13 -1.04 5.47
N ALA A 67 15.17 -1.84 5.68
CA ALA A 67 16.23 -1.54 6.64
C ALA A 67 17.05 -0.32 6.19
N GLN A 68 17.32 -0.20 4.89
CA GLN A 68 17.97 0.97 4.33
C GLN A 68 17.12 2.24 4.51
N CYS A 69 15.81 2.18 4.24
CA CYS A 69 14.89 3.29 4.45
C CYS A 69 14.82 3.74 5.92
N ALA A 70 14.79 2.78 6.86
CA ALA A 70 14.84 3.08 8.29
C ALA A 70 16.15 3.80 8.68
N THR A 71 17.27 3.36 8.12
CA THR A 71 18.58 4.02 8.36
C THR A 71 18.60 5.44 7.78
N LEU A 72 18.07 5.64 6.57
CA LEU A 72 17.97 6.98 5.97
C LEU A 72 17.06 7.91 6.77
N GLU A 73 15.99 7.39 7.37
CA GLU A 73 15.11 8.15 8.27
C GLU A 73 15.84 8.55 9.55
N GLN A 74 16.57 7.62 10.18
CA GLN A 74 17.41 7.90 11.35
C GLN A 74 18.49 8.96 11.08
N LEU A 75 19.05 8.97 9.87
CA LEU A 75 19.99 10.01 9.42
C LEU A 75 19.30 11.34 9.07
N GLY A 76 17.96 11.41 9.14
CA GLY A 76 17.16 12.60 8.84
C GLY A 76 17.10 12.95 7.35
N LEU A 77 17.39 11.99 6.46
CA LEU A 77 17.39 12.20 5.01
C LEU A 77 16.01 11.96 4.38
N VAL A 78 15.18 11.10 4.98
CA VAL A 78 13.83 10.75 4.50
C VAL A 78 12.83 10.60 5.65
N GLN A 79 11.55 10.44 5.31
CA GLN A 79 10.47 10.09 6.24
C GLN A 79 9.66 8.93 5.67
N VAL A 80 9.16 8.03 6.52
CA VAL A 80 8.45 6.81 6.08
C VAL A 80 6.93 7.02 6.05
N TYR A 81 6.31 6.62 4.94
CA TYR A 81 4.86 6.70 4.73
C TYR A 81 4.32 5.39 4.14
N LYS A 82 3.12 5.01 4.56
CA LYS A 82 2.39 3.85 4.05
C LYS A 82 1.14 4.29 3.27
N ASN A 83 0.78 3.53 2.25
CA ASN A 83 -0.36 3.77 1.36
C ASN A 83 -0.26 5.05 0.51
N MET A 84 0.96 5.54 0.21
CA MET A 84 1.19 6.75 -0.59
C MET A 84 0.52 6.71 -1.98
N PHE A 85 0.48 5.53 -2.61
CA PHE A 85 -0.01 5.35 -3.98
C PHE A 85 -1.38 4.67 -4.06
N LYS A 86 -2.03 4.41 -2.91
CA LYS A 86 -3.41 3.90 -2.93
C LYS A 86 -4.35 5.07 -3.20
N ASP A 87 -5.43 4.83 -3.94
CA ASP A 87 -6.51 5.82 -4.16
C ASP A 87 -7.25 6.20 -2.86
N SER A 88 -6.85 5.65 -1.72
CA SER A 88 -7.29 6.09 -0.40
C SER A 88 -6.89 7.54 -0.16
N LYS A 89 -7.83 8.35 0.33
CA LYS A 89 -7.60 9.77 0.62
C LYS A 89 -6.66 10.06 1.81
N PHE A 90 -6.15 9.01 2.44
CA PHE A 90 -5.33 9.09 3.64
C PHE A 90 -4.04 8.30 3.43
N VAL A 91 -2.94 8.92 3.83
CA VAL A 91 -1.62 8.30 3.93
C VAL A 91 -1.36 8.07 5.41
N GLU A 92 -0.85 6.90 5.76
CA GLU A 92 -0.51 6.54 7.13
C GLU A 92 0.97 6.87 7.36
N ALA A 93 1.25 7.75 8.33
CA ALA A 93 2.61 8.01 8.80
C ALA A 93 2.82 7.28 10.13
N TYR A 94 3.94 6.60 10.28
CA TYR A 94 4.31 5.90 11.51
C TYR A 94 5.61 6.46 12.03
N PHE A 95 5.63 6.89 13.28
CA PHE A 95 6.83 7.40 13.92
C PHE A 95 7.37 6.35 14.88
N ALA A 96 8.68 6.10 14.84
CA ALA A 96 9.34 5.14 15.71
C ALA A 96 9.06 5.40 17.20
N ALA A 97 9.08 6.67 17.62
CA ALA A 97 8.80 7.06 19.01
C ALA A 97 7.38 6.71 19.47
N ASP A 98 6.39 6.76 18.57
CA ASP A 98 5.02 6.37 18.88
C ASP A 98 4.89 4.84 18.97
N LEU A 99 5.55 4.12 18.07
CA LEU A 99 5.59 2.64 18.10
C LEU A 99 6.27 2.11 19.36
N GLU A 100 7.40 2.70 19.79
CA GLU A 100 8.09 2.29 21.01
C GLU A 100 7.23 2.51 22.26
N ARG A 101 6.53 3.66 22.32
CA ARG A 101 5.63 3.99 23.42
C ARG A 101 4.41 3.06 23.50
N GLU A 102 3.84 2.68 22.35
CA GLU A 102 2.57 1.97 22.29
C GLU A 102 2.72 0.44 22.19
N LEU A 103 3.77 -0.05 21.54
CA LEU A 103 3.95 -1.48 21.26
C LEU A 103 4.97 -2.15 22.18
N GLY A 104 5.96 -1.44 22.74
CA GLY A 104 6.94 -2.02 23.68
C GLY A 104 7.75 -3.19 23.08
N LEU A 105 9.02 -2.95 22.78
CA LEU A 105 9.91 -3.91 22.08
C LEU A 105 10.16 -5.25 22.81
N ASP A 106 9.69 -5.42 24.05
CA ASP A 106 9.79 -6.67 24.82
C ASP A 106 8.74 -7.74 24.45
N GLN A 107 7.79 -7.42 23.56
CA GLN A 107 6.70 -8.33 23.20
C GLN A 107 7.16 -9.66 22.59
N GLU A 108 8.28 -9.71 21.85
CA GLU A 108 8.75 -10.95 21.21
C GLU A 108 9.22 -12.00 22.23
N ARG A 109 9.94 -11.55 23.27
CA ARG A 109 10.39 -12.41 24.37
C ARG A 109 9.22 -12.86 25.23
N MET A 110 8.26 -11.96 25.46
CA MET A 110 7.02 -12.30 26.17
C MET A 110 6.15 -13.28 25.39
N PHE A 111 6.09 -13.15 24.07
CA PHE A 111 5.34 -14.06 23.19
C PHE A 111 5.96 -15.47 23.20
N GLY A 112 7.28 -15.58 23.04
CA GLY A 112 7.98 -16.86 23.11
C GLY A 112 7.77 -17.55 24.46
N THR A 113 7.89 -16.78 25.54
CA THR A 113 7.60 -17.28 26.90
C THR A 113 6.15 -17.75 27.02
N TRP A 114 5.19 -16.97 26.52
CA TRP A 114 3.77 -17.31 26.59
C TRP A 114 3.41 -18.54 25.75
N VAL A 115 3.98 -18.70 24.55
CA VAL A 115 3.74 -19.90 23.74
C VAL A 115 4.29 -21.14 24.46
N ASN A 116 5.50 -21.04 25.02
CA ASN A 116 6.20 -22.17 25.64
C ASN A 116 5.80 -22.45 27.10
N SER A 117 5.15 -21.51 27.80
CA SER A 117 4.64 -21.72 29.16
C SER A 117 3.36 -22.56 29.12
N PHE A 118 3.49 -23.83 28.74
CA PHE A 118 2.38 -24.79 28.76
C PHE A 118 2.05 -25.14 30.20
N ASP A 119 0.82 -24.84 30.63
CA ASP A 119 0.28 -25.29 31.90
C ASP A 119 -0.86 -26.27 31.63
N ILE A 120 -0.56 -27.56 31.80
CA ILE A 120 -1.49 -28.67 31.60
C ILE A 120 -2.75 -28.50 32.46
N THR A 121 -2.66 -27.84 33.63
CA THR A 121 -3.78 -27.68 34.55
C THR A 121 -4.73 -26.54 34.16
N ASP A 122 -4.22 -25.49 33.52
CA ASP A 122 -5.01 -24.34 33.09
C ASP A 122 -5.56 -24.51 31.66
N ASP A 123 -4.81 -25.20 30.80
CA ASP A 123 -5.16 -25.39 29.39
C ASP A 123 -6.18 -26.52 29.14
N LEU A 124 -6.46 -27.38 30.13
CA LEU A 124 -7.60 -28.32 30.08
C LEU A 124 -8.94 -27.62 30.33
N LYS A 125 -8.94 -26.40 30.89
CA LYS A 125 -10.16 -25.62 31.09
C LYS A 125 -10.65 -25.09 29.76
N LYS A 126 -11.97 -25.16 29.52
CA LYS A 126 -12.58 -24.55 28.33
C LYS A 126 -12.29 -23.04 28.34
N PRO A 127 -11.95 -22.42 27.20
CA PRO A 127 -11.69 -20.98 27.15
C PRO A 127 -12.92 -20.24 27.68
N LYS A 128 -12.71 -19.28 28.58
CA LYS A 128 -13.79 -18.42 29.09
C LYS A 128 -14.45 -17.74 27.89
N LYS A 129 -15.77 -17.92 27.72
CA LYS A 129 -16.54 -17.12 26.78
C LYS A 129 -16.67 -15.72 27.37
N VAL A 130 -15.87 -14.81 26.87
CA VAL A 130 -15.89 -13.38 27.23
C VAL A 130 -16.85 -12.66 26.28
N SER A 131 -17.64 -11.72 26.78
CA SER A 131 -18.54 -10.92 25.94
C SER A 131 -17.75 -9.97 25.02
N ALA A 132 -18.39 -9.48 23.95
CA ALA A 132 -17.74 -8.58 22.99
C ALA A 132 -17.25 -7.28 23.64
N ASP A 133 -18.01 -6.76 24.61
CA ASP A 133 -17.70 -5.52 25.33
C ASP A 133 -16.54 -5.70 26.31
N GLU A 134 -16.49 -6.84 27.02
CA GLU A 134 -15.36 -7.19 27.89
C GLU A 134 -14.07 -7.41 27.07
N LEU A 135 -14.16 -8.02 25.88
CA LEU A 135 -13.00 -8.25 25.01
C LEU A 135 -12.43 -6.94 24.45
N ALA A 136 -13.27 -5.93 24.23
CA ALA A 136 -12.86 -4.61 23.79
C ALA A 136 -12.23 -3.77 24.92
N ALA A 137 -12.56 -4.05 26.17
CA ALA A 137 -12.02 -3.36 27.35
C ALA A 137 -10.64 -3.88 27.81
N LEU A 138 -10.24 -5.07 27.36
CA LEU A 138 -8.94 -5.67 27.68
C LEU A 138 -7.79 -5.02 26.90
N SER A 139 -6.58 -5.12 27.45
CA SER A 139 -5.39 -4.69 26.71
C SER A 139 -5.23 -5.49 25.40
N PRO A 140 -4.59 -4.92 24.36
CA PRO A 140 -4.35 -5.62 23.10
C PRO A 140 -3.69 -6.99 23.29
N LEU A 141 -2.75 -7.10 24.23
CA LEU A 141 -2.04 -8.33 24.55
C LEU A 141 -2.96 -9.38 25.22
N GLU A 142 -3.77 -8.99 26.19
CA GLU A 142 -4.70 -9.91 26.88
C GLU A 142 -5.79 -10.40 25.93
N ARG A 143 -6.34 -9.50 25.11
CA ARG A 143 -7.27 -9.85 24.04
C ARG A 143 -6.66 -10.87 23.09
N PHE A 144 -5.42 -10.66 22.65
CA PHE A 144 -4.72 -11.60 21.76
C PHE A 144 -4.53 -12.98 22.41
N LYS A 145 -4.10 -13.02 23.68
CA LYS A 145 -3.89 -14.29 24.42
C LYS A 145 -5.19 -15.09 24.55
N LEU A 146 -6.31 -14.44 24.81
CA LEU A 146 -7.62 -15.08 24.95
C LEU A 146 -8.16 -15.61 23.61
N THR A 147 -8.05 -14.82 22.53
CA THR A 147 -8.56 -15.24 21.21
C THR A 147 -7.74 -16.37 20.59
N HIS A 148 -6.45 -16.43 20.88
CA HIS A 148 -5.54 -17.43 20.32
C HIS A 148 -5.28 -18.62 21.25
N GLN A 149 -5.92 -18.68 22.44
CA GLN A 149 -5.71 -19.77 23.41
C GLN A 149 -6.00 -21.15 22.81
N SER A 150 -7.03 -21.27 21.97
CA SER A 150 -7.41 -22.54 21.33
C SER A 150 -6.44 -22.96 20.23
N ILE A 151 -5.91 -22.00 19.47
CA ILE A 151 -5.03 -22.23 18.30
C ILE A 151 -3.57 -22.38 18.75
N ARG A 152 -3.18 -21.78 19.87
CA ARG A 152 -1.83 -21.88 20.48
C ARG A 152 -1.34 -23.32 20.62
N ARG A 153 -2.24 -24.27 20.86
CA ARG A 153 -1.91 -25.71 20.95
C ARG A 153 -1.28 -26.28 19.69
N ASN A 154 -1.53 -25.65 18.54
CA ASN A 154 -1.02 -26.07 17.25
C ASN A 154 0.23 -25.27 16.83
N TRP A 155 0.68 -24.32 17.65
CA TRP A 155 1.86 -23.53 17.37
C TRP A 155 3.09 -24.25 17.92
N ASN A 156 3.80 -24.91 17.02
CA ASN A 156 5.09 -25.49 17.35
C ASN A 156 6.18 -24.45 17.11
N VAL A 157 6.67 -23.85 18.19
CA VAL A 157 7.73 -22.84 18.14
C VAL A 157 9.05 -23.51 18.44
N SER A 158 10.06 -23.29 17.60
CA SER A 158 11.38 -23.91 17.77
C SER A 158 12.03 -23.49 19.09
N ALA A 159 12.85 -24.37 19.68
CA ALA A 159 13.55 -24.12 20.95
C ALA A 159 14.48 -22.90 20.90
N ILE A 160 14.92 -22.49 19.70
CA ILE A 160 15.74 -21.30 19.49
C ILE A 160 14.92 -20.00 19.42
N PHE A 161 13.59 -20.06 19.56
CA PHE A 161 12.75 -18.88 19.47
C PHE A 161 12.80 -18.05 20.77
N PRO A 162 12.87 -16.70 20.67
CA PRO A 162 13.06 -15.93 19.44
C PRO A 162 14.49 -16.09 18.90
N ASN A 163 14.63 -16.30 17.58
CA ASN A 163 15.93 -16.62 16.99
C ASN A 163 16.89 -15.43 17.17
N PRO A 164 18.02 -15.60 17.89
CA PRO A 164 18.94 -14.50 18.17
C PRO A 164 19.57 -13.93 16.90
N HIS A 165 19.71 -14.73 15.84
CA HIS A 165 20.23 -14.25 14.55
C HIS A 165 19.23 -13.34 13.84
N VAL A 166 17.93 -13.64 13.91
CA VAL A 166 16.87 -12.79 13.34
C VAL A 166 16.84 -11.47 14.09
N ILE A 167 16.81 -11.51 15.43
CA ILE A 167 16.87 -10.31 16.26
C ILE A 167 18.10 -9.48 15.92
N LYS A 168 19.28 -10.11 15.83
CA LYS A 168 20.52 -9.41 15.48
C LYS A 168 20.46 -8.78 14.09
N ALA A 169 19.87 -9.44 13.10
CA ALA A 169 19.71 -8.90 11.75
C ALA A 169 18.81 -7.66 11.71
N TYR A 170 17.73 -7.63 12.50
CA TYR A 170 16.88 -6.44 12.63
C TYR A 170 17.52 -5.32 13.45
N GLN A 171 18.30 -5.65 14.49
CA GLN A 171 19.00 -4.65 15.30
C GLN A 171 20.22 -4.03 14.59
N TYR A 172 20.91 -4.82 13.78
CA TYR A 172 22.14 -4.44 13.10
C TYR A 172 22.05 -4.83 11.62
N PRO A 173 21.14 -4.21 10.85
CA PRO A 173 21.05 -4.50 9.43
C PRO A 173 22.30 -4.01 8.70
N ASP A 174 22.67 -4.70 7.64
CA ASP A 174 23.69 -4.21 6.72
C ASP A 174 23.05 -3.16 5.79
N THR A 175 23.49 -1.92 5.92
CA THR A 175 22.92 -0.75 5.23
C THR A 175 24.02 0.25 4.92
N ASP A 176 23.86 0.99 3.82
CA ASP A 176 24.68 2.16 3.53
C ASP A 176 24.40 3.28 4.54
N LYS A 177 25.46 3.84 5.14
CA LYS A 177 25.41 4.91 6.16
C LYS A 177 25.85 6.26 5.60
N SER A 178 25.95 6.38 4.28
CA SER A 178 26.28 7.63 3.60
C SER A 178 25.30 8.74 3.96
N THR A 179 25.84 9.90 4.31
CA THR A 179 25.07 11.13 4.55
C THR A 179 24.92 11.98 3.29
N ALA A 180 25.23 11.43 2.12
CA ALA A 180 25.09 12.12 0.86
C ALA A 180 23.63 12.52 0.63
N ARG A 181 23.40 13.80 0.29
CA ARG A 181 22.06 14.28 -0.01
C ARG A 181 21.64 13.85 -1.40
N PHE A 182 20.36 13.52 -1.52
CA PHE A 182 19.73 13.27 -2.81
C PHE A 182 19.70 14.53 -3.68
N SER A 183 19.97 14.34 -4.97
CA SER A 183 19.86 15.38 -5.98
C SER A 183 18.84 14.96 -7.03
N TRP A 184 17.86 15.82 -7.29
CA TRP A 184 16.88 15.62 -8.34
C TRP A 184 17.29 16.41 -9.59
N SER A 185 17.10 15.81 -10.75
CA SER A 185 17.31 16.47 -12.05
C SER A 185 15.99 16.65 -12.80
N VAL A 186 16.04 17.41 -13.90
CA VAL A 186 14.88 17.63 -14.75
C VAL A 186 14.65 16.38 -15.62
N PRO A 187 13.40 15.90 -15.77
CA PRO A 187 13.11 14.76 -16.62
C PRO A 187 13.54 14.97 -18.08
N ASP A 188 14.22 13.99 -18.66
CA ASP A 188 14.63 13.97 -20.06
C ASP A 188 13.46 13.54 -20.95
N LEU A 189 12.68 14.53 -21.40
CA LEU A 189 11.52 14.29 -22.27
C LEU A 189 11.87 13.59 -23.59
N ALA A 190 13.06 13.84 -24.15
CA ALA A 190 13.42 13.27 -25.44
C ALA A 190 13.62 11.75 -25.30
N ASN A 191 14.41 11.34 -24.31
CA ASN A 191 14.65 9.93 -24.05
C ASN A 191 13.44 9.23 -23.43
N LEU A 192 12.61 9.92 -22.64
CA LEU A 192 11.35 9.36 -22.13
C LEU A 192 10.36 9.00 -23.24
N ARG A 193 10.29 9.78 -24.33
CA ARG A 193 9.45 9.44 -25.49
C ARG A 193 9.90 8.16 -26.17
N VAL A 194 11.22 8.01 -26.36
CA VAL A 194 11.80 6.79 -26.96
C VAL A 194 11.55 5.60 -26.05
N PHE A 195 11.85 5.73 -24.76
CA PHE A 195 11.66 4.67 -23.76
C PHE A 195 10.20 4.22 -23.68
N CYS A 196 9.25 5.15 -23.52
CA CYS A 196 7.83 4.78 -23.43
C CYS A 196 7.27 4.20 -24.74
N GLY A 197 7.81 4.59 -25.89
CA GLY A 197 7.47 3.99 -27.18
C GLY A 197 7.96 2.56 -27.30
N GLN A 198 9.17 2.27 -26.84
CA GLN A 198 9.79 0.94 -26.91
C GLN A 198 9.24 -0.03 -25.85
N GLU A 199 9.19 0.39 -24.60
CA GLU A 199 8.84 -0.47 -23.45
C GLU A 199 7.33 -0.59 -23.23
N PHE A 200 6.58 0.51 -23.43
CA PHE A 200 5.13 0.53 -23.19
C PHE A 200 4.30 0.54 -24.47
N GLY A 201 4.92 0.70 -25.64
CA GLY A 201 4.21 0.85 -26.92
C GLY A 201 3.37 2.13 -27.00
N TRP A 202 3.70 3.15 -26.21
CA TRP A 202 2.89 4.38 -26.16
C TRP A 202 3.18 5.29 -27.36
N PRO A 203 2.15 5.75 -28.09
CA PRO A 203 2.32 6.80 -29.10
C PRO A 203 2.86 8.08 -28.47
N ILE A 204 3.67 8.83 -29.21
CA ILE A 204 4.31 10.08 -28.74
C ILE A 204 3.28 11.05 -28.15
N ASP A 205 2.10 11.18 -28.79
CA ASP A 205 1.03 12.05 -28.31
C ASP A 205 0.50 11.63 -26.92
N THR A 206 0.46 10.32 -26.65
CA THR A 206 0.05 9.77 -25.35
C THR A 206 1.11 10.05 -24.30
N VAL A 207 2.38 9.86 -24.66
CA VAL A 207 3.51 10.18 -23.77
C VAL A 207 3.48 11.66 -23.39
N ASP A 208 3.35 12.55 -24.37
CA ASP A 208 3.31 14.00 -24.13
C ASP A 208 2.12 14.41 -23.27
N SER A 209 0.93 13.84 -23.54
CA SER A 209 -0.27 14.08 -22.72
C SER A 209 -0.06 13.72 -21.25
N LYS A 210 0.68 12.64 -20.97
CA LYS A 210 0.94 12.17 -19.60
C LYS A 210 2.12 12.90 -18.94
N LEU A 211 3.20 13.16 -19.67
CA LEU A 211 4.48 13.62 -19.10
C LEU A 211 4.63 15.14 -19.08
N LEU A 212 4.04 15.88 -20.03
CA LEU A 212 4.14 17.34 -20.05
C LEU A 212 3.65 18.01 -18.76
N PRO A 213 2.55 17.56 -18.10
CA PRO A 213 2.16 18.11 -16.80
C PRO A 213 3.23 17.92 -15.73
N VAL A 214 3.90 16.77 -15.71
CA VAL A 214 4.96 16.43 -14.74
C VAL A 214 6.18 17.32 -14.97
N VAL A 215 6.65 17.41 -16.22
CA VAL A 215 7.84 18.23 -16.54
C VAL A 215 7.60 19.70 -16.30
N ARG A 216 6.42 20.22 -16.66
CA ARG A 216 6.05 21.60 -16.32
C ARG A 216 6.00 21.84 -14.81
N ALA A 217 5.53 20.86 -14.03
CA ALA A 217 5.52 20.96 -12.57
C ALA A 217 6.95 21.02 -12.01
N VAL A 218 7.84 20.15 -12.49
CA VAL A 218 9.25 20.11 -12.07
C VAL A 218 10.01 21.37 -12.47
N SER A 219 9.84 21.85 -13.72
CA SER A 219 10.52 23.04 -14.24
C SER A 219 10.08 24.35 -13.59
N ARG A 220 8.89 24.41 -12.99
CA ARG A 220 8.43 25.57 -12.20
C ARG A 220 9.18 25.73 -10.86
N GLY A 221 10.05 24.78 -10.53
CA GLY A 221 10.92 24.79 -9.38
C GLY A 221 10.40 23.93 -8.24
N PHE A 222 11.24 23.02 -7.76
CA PHE A 222 11.06 22.26 -6.50
C PHE A 222 10.87 23.17 -5.28
N GLN A 223 11.14 24.48 -5.41
CA GLN A 223 11.07 25.50 -4.35
C GLN A 223 9.63 25.89 -3.96
N ALA A 224 8.60 25.47 -4.69
CA ALA A 224 7.20 25.72 -4.35
C ALA A 224 6.57 24.63 -3.46
N GLN A 225 7.25 23.50 -3.25
CA GLN A 225 6.69 22.39 -2.47
C GLN A 225 6.93 22.63 -0.97
N THR A 226 5.88 22.97 -0.22
CA THR A 226 5.90 22.85 1.25
C THR A 226 6.12 21.39 1.64
N ARG A 227 6.57 21.12 2.88
CA ARG A 227 6.68 19.75 3.43
C ARG A 227 5.42 18.95 3.07
N ILE A 228 5.57 17.65 2.83
CA ILE A 228 4.44 16.76 2.53
C ILE A 228 3.34 16.83 3.61
N ASP A 229 3.74 17.12 4.85
CA ASP A 229 2.90 17.47 6.00
C ASP A 229 1.93 18.65 5.73
N GLY A 230 2.29 19.58 4.85
CA GLY A 230 1.42 20.68 4.42
C GLY A 230 0.35 20.26 3.39
N TYR A 231 0.52 19.09 2.77
CA TYR A 231 -0.44 18.52 1.82
C TYR A 231 -1.49 17.65 2.52
N PHE A 232 -1.11 17.02 3.64
CA PHE A 232 -1.98 16.14 4.44
C PHE A 232 -2.28 16.78 5.79
N THR A 233 -3.56 16.97 6.12
CA THR A 233 -3.95 17.41 7.47
C THR A 233 -3.78 16.26 8.46
N SER A 234 -3.04 16.48 9.55
CA SER A 234 -2.85 15.50 10.62
C SER A 234 -4.11 15.38 11.48
N TYR A 235 -4.32 14.21 12.10
CA TYR A 235 -5.39 13.99 13.08
C TYR A 235 -5.27 14.94 14.28
N ASN A 236 -4.04 15.32 14.65
CA ASN A 236 -3.76 16.22 15.77
C ASN A 236 -4.00 17.70 15.45
N ASP A 237 -4.22 18.05 14.17
CA ASP A 237 -4.42 19.45 13.79
C ASP A 237 -5.77 20.00 14.26
N ASN A 238 -6.65 19.16 14.85
CA ASN A 238 -8.00 19.55 15.31
C ASN A 238 -8.82 20.28 14.22
N ILE A 239 -8.42 20.11 12.96
CA ILE A 239 -9.10 20.65 11.80
C ILE A 239 -10.30 19.75 11.55
N LYS A 240 -11.42 20.04 12.23
CA LYS A 240 -12.75 19.54 11.88
C LYS A 240 -13.04 19.94 10.43
N TYR A 241 -12.74 19.06 9.48
CA TYR A 241 -12.97 19.21 8.05
C TYR A 241 -12.75 20.65 7.55
N ALA A 242 -11.49 21.04 7.36
CA ALA A 242 -11.15 22.34 6.77
C ALA A 242 -11.94 22.57 5.48
N LYS A 243 -12.88 23.52 5.57
CA LYS A 243 -13.37 24.40 4.50
C LYS A 243 -13.00 23.89 3.11
N ILE A 244 -13.80 22.96 2.56
CA ILE A 244 -13.56 22.28 1.28
C ILE A 244 -13.11 23.31 0.23
N ARG A 245 -11.82 23.33 -0.13
CA ARG A 245 -11.26 24.34 -1.04
C ARG A 245 -11.63 24.05 -2.50
N SER A 246 -11.83 22.79 -2.85
CA SER A 246 -12.22 22.36 -4.20
C SER A 246 -13.66 22.76 -4.55
N LYS A 247 -13.83 23.51 -5.64
CA LYS A 247 -15.14 23.93 -6.17
C LYS A 247 -16.02 22.72 -6.53
N ARG A 248 -15.42 21.65 -7.07
CA ARG A 248 -16.14 20.42 -7.48
C ARG A 248 -16.66 19.64 -6.27
N LEU A 249 -15.85 19.51 -5.23
CA LEU A 249 -16.26 18.83 -3.99
C LEU A 249 -17.27 19.65 -3.19
N LYS A 250 -17.16 20.99 -3.22
CA LYS A 250 -18.20 21.88 -2.68
C LYS A 250 -19.56 21.66 -3.35
N ALA A 251 -19.59 21.51 -4.68
CA ALA A 251 -20.83 21.29 -5.42
C ALA A 251 -21.50 19.97 -5.01
N VAL A 252 -20.74 18.88 -4.97
CA VAL A 252 -21.26 17.54 -4.59
C VAL A 252 -21.73 17.52 -3.13
N VAL A 253 -20.97 18.13 -2.21
CA VAL A 253 -21.34 18.16 -0.78
C VAL A 253 -22.55 19.07 -0.53
N ASN A 254 -22.71 20.15 -1.28
CA ASN A 254 -23.91 21.00 -1.18
C ASN A 254 -25.16 20.30 -1.73
N ASP A 255 -25.01 19.48 -2.78
CA ASP A 255 -26.08 18.62 -3.30
C ASP A 255 -26.49 17.56 -2.27
N ILE A 256 -25.53 16.89 -1.63
CA ILE A 256 -25.78 15.90 -0.57
C ILE A 256 -26.45 16.55 0.65
N LYS A 257 -26.11 17.80 0.97
CA LYS A 257 -26.70 18.56 2.09
C LYS A 257 -28.06 19.19 1.77
N GLY A 258 -28.61 18.99 0.58
CA GLY A 258 -29.97 19.43 0.23
C GLY A 258 -30.16 20.96 0.16
N LEU A 259 -29.07 21.74 0.10
CA LEU A 259 -29.16 23.20 -0.01
C LEU A 259 -29.46 23.60 -1.46
N LYS A 260 -30.73 23.50 -1.86
CA LYS A 260 -31.22 24.05 -3.13
C LYS A 260 -30.87 25.55 -3.21
N LYS A 261 -30.18 25.95 -4.28
CA LYS A 261 -30.02 27.37 -4.64
C LYS A 261 -31.40 28.02 -4.79
N PRO A 262 -31.65 29.23 -4.25
CA PRO A 262 -32.86 29.97 -4.56
C PRO A 262 -32.89 30.28 -6.05
N ARG A 263 -34.02 29.97 -6.70
CA ARG A 263 -34.27 30.35 -8.10
C ARG A 263 -34.34 31.87 -8.16
N LYS A 264 -33.55 32.48 -9.06
CA LYS A 264 -33.78 33.87 -9.44
C LYS A 264 -35.13 33.91 -10.15
N HIS A 265 -36.10 34.60 -9.56
CA HIS A 265 -37.24 35.10 -10.32
C HIS A 265 -36.74 36.29 -11.14
N GLU A 266 -36.71 36.13 -12.46
CA GLU A 266 -36.88 37.26 -13.37
C GLU A 266 -38.29 37.79 -13.15
N HIS A 267 -38.38 39.08 -12.85
CA HIS A 267 -39.60 39.86 -12.98
C HIS A 267 -39.33 40.87 -14.09
N ASP A 268 -40.32 41.01 -14.96
CA ASP A 268 -40.41 41.92 -16.12
C ASP A 268 -39.78 43.31 -15.91
#